data_AF-A0A7C5FKI5-F1
#
_entry.id   AF-A0A7C5FKI5-F1
#
_cell.length_a   1.000
_cell.length_b   1.000
_cell.length_c   1.000
_cell.angle_alpha   90.00
_cell.angle_beta   90.00
_cell.angle_gamma   90.00
#
_symmetry.space_group_name_H-M   'P 1'
#
loop_
_entity.id
_entity.type
_entity.pdbx_description
1 polymer ?
#
loop_
_entity_poly.entity_id
_entity_poly.type
_entity_poly.pdbx_seq_one_letter_code
_entity_poly.pdbx_strand_id
1 'polypeptide(L)'
;MLDIDRVSPEEYASEVLFTIKDFRTDLLLYRERSALLIPDKNQRNMFVITNDGESIRYFLKSTTQTGLSYMKAFFSRLYMCNFEKGDPPETEPLRVLVLGPALRNFRRRHKYSPGFVRTLTGGLSSVRDLRYAVEVVIESSNRLSARRRHYGFSIRITLSGDPVTFDPAIAVIRESIWEMREDKGPILRLTERRRFRLLRNLLKDPFQLCSVVRIPEEENLLISGPTGQA
;
A
#
# COMPACT_ATOMS: atom_id res chain seq x y z
N MET A 1 21.74 -0.35 -7.10
CA MET A 1 21.51 1.05 -6.67
C MET A 1 20.45 1.56 -7.62
N LEU A 2 19.26 1.91 -7.13
CA LEU A 2 18.22 2.47 -7.99
C LEU A 2 17.60 3.66 -7.29
N ASP A 3 17.57 4.78 -8.02
CA ASP A 3 16.70 5.90 -7.77
C ASP A 3 15.26 5.44 -8.04
N ILE A 4 14.33 5.88 -7.21
CA ILE A 4 12.90 5.61 -7.37
C ILE A 4 12.36 6.27 -8.65
N ASP A 5 13.11 7.24 -9.21
CA ASP A 5 12.76 8.05 -10.39
C ASP A 5 13.11 7.42 -11.75
N ARG A 6 13.43 6.12 -11.86
CA ARG A 6 13.63 5.51 -13.19
C ARG A 6 12.29 5.22 -13.85
N VAL A 7 12.11 5.80 -15.05
CA VAL A 7 11.08 5.52 -16.06
C VAL A 7 10.33 4.24 -15.75
N SER A 8 9.06 4.39 -15.36
CA SER A 8 8.20 3.26 -15.06
C SER A 8 8.16 2.35 -16.29
N PRO A 9 8.46 1.05 -16.16
CA PRO A 9 8.01 0.08 -17.15
C PRO A 9 6.51 0.26 -17.40
N GLU A 10 6.00 -0.18 -18.55
CA GLU A 10 4.55 -0.35 -18.69
C GLU A 10 4.05 -1.19 -17.50
N GLU A 11 3.15 -0.59 -16.71
CA GLU A 11 2.57 -1.22 -15.54
C GLU A 11 1.17 -1.71 -15.88
N TYR A 12 0.86 -2.93 -15.43
CA TYR A 12 -0.48 -3.48 -15.52
C TYR A 12 -1.24 -3.02 -14.29
N ALA A 13 -2.33 -2.28 -14.50
CA ALA A 13 -3.18 -1.76 -13.43
C ALA A 13 -4.59 -2.34 -13.46
N SER A 14 -5.20 -2.44 -12.29
CA SER A 14 -6.63 -2.68 -12.15
C SER A 14 -7.17 -2.07 -10.87
N GLU A 15 -8.36 -1.51 -10.98
CA GLU A 15 -9.15 -1.06 -9.84
C GLU A 15 -9.79 -2.25 -9.13
N VAL A 16 -9.91 -2.16 -7.80
CA VAL A 16 -10.58 -3.15 -6.95
C VAL A 16 -11.95 -2.60 -6.57
N LEU A 17 -13.01 -3.30 -6.96
CA LEU A 17 -14.39 -2.92 -6.69
C LEU A 17 -15.00 -3.87 -5.67
N PHE A 18 -15.27 -3.39 -4.45
CA PHE A 18 -15.89 -4.20 -3.41
C PHE A 18 -17.39 -4.35 -3.65
N THR A 19 -17.89 -5.58 -3.56
CA THR A 19 -19.31 -5.89 -3.79
C THR A 19 -20.13 -5.90 -2.50
N ILE A 20 -19.47 -5.78 -1.34
CA ILE A 20 -20.08 -5.72 -0.01
C ILE A 20 -19.52 -4.53 0.78
N LYS A 21 -20.33 -3.99 1.70
CA LYS A 21 -19.96 -2.83 2.54
C LYS A 21 -19.17 -3.21 3.80
N ASP A 22 -19.41 -4.38 4.36
CA ASP A 22 -18.70 -4.89 5.53
C ASP A 22 -17.80 -6.04 5.10
N PHE A 23 -16.49 -5.80 5.08
CA PHE A 23 -15.50 -6.84 4.89
C PHE A 23 -14.58 -6.85 6.09
N ARG A 24 -14.22 -8.06 6.51
CA ARG A 24 -13.20 -8.30 7.53
C ARG A 24 -12.04 -9.00 6.91
N THR A 25 -10.82 -8.64 7.31
CA THR A 25 -9.64 -9.37 6.85
C THR A 25 -9.54 -10.68 7.65
N ASP A 26 -9.80 -11.81 7.00
CA ASP A 26 -9.47 -13.13 7.57
C ASP A 26 -7.94 -13.27 7.65
N LEU A 27 -7.39 -13.20 8.86
CA LEU A 27 -5.94 -13.26 9.11
C LEU A 27 -5.34 -14.64 8.86
N LEU A 28 -6.11 -15.71 9.02
CA LEU A 28 -5.64 -17.06 8.71
C LEU A 28 -5.47 -17.19 7.20
N LEU A 29 -6.51 -16.79 6.45
CA LEU A 29 -6.45 -16.80 5.00
C LEU A 29 -5.40 -15.83 4.46
N TYR A 30 -5.23 -14.66 5.11
CA TYR A 30 -4.17 -13.72 4.75
C TYR A 30 -2.81 -14.39 4.87
N ARG A 31 -2.54 -15.04 5.99
CA ARG A 31 -1.27 -15.73 6.25
C ARG A 31 -1.00 -16.79 5.19
N GLU A 32 -1.99 -17.61 4.88
CA GLU A 32 -1.88 -18.67 3.86
C GLU A 32 -1.63 -18.14 2.45
N ARG A 33 -2.19 -16.98 2.10
CA ARG A 33 -2.16 -16.44 0.73
C ARG A 33 -1.14 -15.33 0.53
N SER A 34 -0.58 -14.76 1.58
CA SER A 34 0.34 -13.60 1.54
C SER A 34 1.56 -13.78 0.61
N ALA A 35 1.98 -15.01 0.32
CA ALA A 35 3.04 -15.30 -0.65
C ALA A 35 2.71 -14.84 -2.09
N LEU A 36 1.43 -14.68 -2.42
CA LEU A 36 0.95 -14.17 -3.71
C LEU A 36 1.21 -12.67 -3.90
N LEU A 37 1.41 -11.93 -2.81
CA LEU A 37 1.78 -10.51 -2.88
C LEU A 37 3.22 -10.30 -3.33
N ILE A 38 4.08 -11.31 -3.15
CA ILE A 38 5.50 -11.19 -3.43
C ILE A 38 5.73 -11.29 -4.94
N PRO A 39 6.30 -10.24 -5.57
CA PRO A 39 6.52 -10.24 -7.00
C PRO A 39 7.63 -11.22 -7.40
N ASP A 40 7.65 -11.56 -8.69
CA ASP A 40 8.75 -12.29 -9.29
C ASP A 40 10.07 -11.51 -9.23
N LYS A 41 11.16 -12.19 -9.56
CA LYS A 41 12.51 -11.66 -9.48
C LYS A 41 12.67 -10.38 -10.33
N ASN A 42 13.18 -9.31 -9.69
CA ASN A 42 13.35 -7.98 -10.28
C ASN A 42 12.03 -7.30 -10.70
N GLN A 43 10.89 -7.80 -10.25
CA GLN A 43 9.57 -7.23 -10.51
C GLN A 43 9.04 -6.51 -9.28
N ARG A 44 7.96 -5.75 -9.51
CA ARG A 44 7.26 -4.98 -8.49
C ARG A 44 5.77 -5.30 -8.50
N ASN A 45 5.21 -5.35 -7.30
CA ASN A 45 3.78 -5.38 -7.06
C ASN A 45 3.44 -4.18 -6.18
N MET A 46 2.31 -3.54 -6.44
CA MET A 46 1.94 -2.30 -5.78
C MET A 46 0.46 -2.31 -5.43
N PHE A 47 0.16 -1.88 -4.22
CA PHE A 47 -1.20 -1.63 -3.75
C PHE A 47 -1.35 -0.13 -3.54
N VAL A 48 -2.33 0.48 -4.19
CA VAL A 48 -2.53 1.93 -4.20
C VAL A 48 -3.88 2.25 -3.61
N ILE A 49 -3.92 3.23 -2.71
CA ILE A 49 -5.12 3.84 -2.16
C ILE A 49 -5.10 5.31 -2.58
N THR A 50 -6.14 5.78 -3.25
CA THR A 50 -6.25 7.20 -3.64
C THR A 50 -7.47 7.82 -3.00
N ASN A 51 -7.36 9.09 -2.64
CA ASN A 51 -8.48 9.95 -2.27
C ASN A 51 -8.42 11.21 -3.13
N ASP A 52 -9.45 11.41 -3.95
CA ASP A 52 -9.61 12.55 -4.87
C ASP A 52 -10.37 13.75 -4.24
N GLY A 53 -10.70 13.65 -2.95
CA GLY A 53 -11.51 14.61 -2.20
C GLY A 53 -12.97 14.19 -2.04
N GLU A 54 -13.44 13.22 -2.83
CA GLU A 54 -14.82 12.74 -2.80
C GLU A 54 -14.91 11.28 -2.37
N SER A 55 -13.99 10.44 -2.86
CA SER A 55 -14.04 9.00 -2.63
C SER A 55 -12.66 8.38 -2.43
N ILE A 56 -12.62 7.30 -1.65
CA ILE A 56 -11.42 6.47 -1.50
C ILE A 56 -11.52 5.31 -2.49
N ARG A 57 -10.51 5.18 -3.37
CA ARG A 57 -10.42 4.14 -4.41
C ARG A 57 -9.17 3.29 -4.22
N TYR A 58 -9.24 2.05 -4.68
CA TYR A 58 -8.21 1.04 -4.45
C TYR A 58 -7.74 0.42 -5.76
N PHE A 59 -6.42 0.32 -5.95
CA PHE A 59 -5.83 -0.21 -7.16
C PHE A 59 -4.72 -1.22 -6.88
N LEU A 60 -4.57 -2.15 -7.81
CA LEU A 60 -3.47 -3.10 -7.89
C LEU A 60 -2.66 -2.80 -9.13
N LYS A 61 -1.33 -2.67 -8.98
CA LYS A 61 -0.41 -2.46 -10.09
C LYS A 61 0.76 -3.43 -10.05
N SER A 62 1.20 -3.92 -11.20
CA SER A 62 2.39 -4.77 -11.30
C SER A 62 3.20 -4.44 -12.54
N THR A 63 4.50 -4.65 -12.48
CA THR A 63 5.37 -4.61 -13.67
C THR A 63 5.17 -5.82 -14.58
N THR A 64 4.34 -6.80 -14.20
CA THR A 64 4.02 -7.99 -15.01
C THR A 64 2.55 -8.38 -14.92
N GLN A 65 1.99 -8.92 -16.00
CA GLN A 65 0.63 -9.45 -16.01
C GLN A 65 0.44 -10.60 -15.01
N THR A 66 1.45 -11.46 -14.86
CA THR A 66 1.45 -12.57 -13.89
C THR A 66 1.40 -12.07 -12.46
N GLY A 67 2.21 -11.06 -12.10
CA GLY A 67 2.19 -10.43 -10.79
C GLY A 67 0.85 -9.79 -10.47
N LEU A 68 0.25 -9.07 -11.43
CA LEU A 68 -1.11 -8.53 -11.27
C LEU A 68 -2.13 -9.64 -11.05
N SER A 69 -2.04 -10.75 -11.80
CA SER A 69 -2.96 -11.89 -11.67
C SER A 69 -2.86 -12.54 -10.28
N TYR A 70 -1.66 -12.66 -9.71
CA TYR A 70 -1.49 -13.16 -8.34
C TYR A 70 -2.04 -12.23 -7.28
N MET A 71 -1.90 -10.91 -7.45
CA MET A 71 -2.52 -9.96 -6.53
C MET A 71 -4.05 -10.00 -6.62
N LYS A 72 -4.63 -10.05 -7.82
CA LYS A 72 -6.08 -10.23 -7.99
C LYS A 72 -6.57 -11.50 -7.31
N ALA A 73 -5.85 -12.60 -7.51
CA ALA A 73 -6.11 -13.87 -6.85
C ALA A 73 -6.03 -13.79 -5.32
N PHE A 74 -5.08 -13.03 -4.78
CA PHE A 74 -4.98 -12.78 -3.34
C PHE A 74 -6.18 -11.99 -2.80
N PHE A 75 -6.53 -10.87 -3.45
CA PHE A 75 -7.64 -10.01 -3.02
C PHE A 75 -8.99 -10.71 -3.15
N SER A 76 -9.28 -11.41 -4.25
CA SER A 76 -10.58 -12.09 -4.42
C SER A 76 -10.80 -13.28 -3.49
N ARG A 77 -9.73 -13.80 -2.87
CA ARG A 77 -9.84 -14.83 -1.83
C ARG A 77 -10.15 -14.21 -0.47
N LEU A 78 -9.62 -13.02 -0.19
CA LEU A 78 -9.80 -12.34 1.09
C LEU A 78 -11.07 -11.48 1.16
N TYR A 79 -11.48 -10.93 0.01
CA TYR A 79 -12.53 -9.94 -0.08
C TYR A 79 -13.48 -10.31 -1.20
N MET A 80 -14.76 -10.02 -1.01
CA MET A 80 -15.73 -10.06 -2.10
C MET A 80 -15.53 -8.82 -2.97
N CYS A 81 -14.75 -8.97 -4.03
CA CYS A 81 -14.42 -7.89 -4.95
C CYS A 81 -14.34 -8.34 -6.41
N ASN A 82 -14.63 -7.41 -7.31
CA ASN A 82 -14.38 -7.49 -8.74
C ASN A 82 -13.17 -6.63 -9.12
N PHE A 83 -12.69 -6.77 -10.36
CA PHE A 83 -11.59 -5.98 -10.87
C PHE A 83 -11.91 -5.37 -12.23
N GLU A 84 -11.68 -4.07 -12.37
CA GLU A 84 -11.80 -3.37 -13.64
C GLU A 84 -10.42 -2.90 -14.12
N LYS A 85 -10.23 -2.84 -15.44
CA LYS A 85 -9.00 -2.29 -16.00
C LYS A 85 -9.05 -0.77 -15.82
N GLY A 86 -8.10 -0.22 -15.09
CA GLY A 86 -8.03 1.21 -14.83
C GLY A 86 -6.75 1.56 -14.09
N ASP A 87 -6.17 2.69 -14.47
CA ASP A 87 -5.04 3.28 -13.77
C ASP A 87 -5.54 4.19 -12.65
N PRO A 88 -4.80 4.30 -11.52
CA PRO A 88 -5.10 5.32 -10.53
C PRO A 88 -5.02 6.71 -11.15
N PRO A 89 -5.88 7.66 -10.73
CA PRO A 89 -5.86 9.01 -11.27
C PRO A 89 -4.47 9.65 -11.09
N GLU A 90 -3.95 10.25 -12.17
CA GLU A 90 -2.70 11.00 -12.10
C GLU A 90 -2.88 12.20 -11.17
N THR A 91 -2.23 12.15 -10.01
CA THR A 91 -2.17 13.29 -9.09
C THR A 91 -0.84 13.99 -9.31
N GLU A 92 -0.88 15.23 -9.83
CA GLU A 92 0.33 16.06 -9.92
C GLU A 92 0.90 16.24 -8.51
N PRO A 93 2.10 15.67 -8.24
CA PRO A 93 2.59 15.59 -6.87
C PRO A 93 3.17 16.93 -6.45
N LEU A 94 2.51 17.62 -5.52
CA LEU A 94 3.07 18.81 -4.88
C LEU A 94 4.05 18.42 -3.76
N ARG A 95 3.79 17.32 -3.05
CA ARG A 95 4.72 16.77 -2.05
C ARG A 95 4.72 15.24 -2.06
N VAL A 96 5.91 14.65 -1.98
CA VAL A 96 6.09 13.18 -1.93
C VAL A 96 6.88 12.80 -0.70
N LEU A 97 6.32 11.90 0.08
CA LEU A 97 6.92 11.34 1.28
C LEU A 97 7.14 9.85 1.07
N VAL A 98 8.26 9.32 1.56
CA VAL A 98 8.55 7.89 1.46
C VAL A 98 8.83 7.32 2.84
N LEU A 99 8.14 6.23 3.14
CA LEU A 99 8.36 5.38 4.30
C LEU A 99 9.00 4.08 3.85
N GLY A 100 9.93 3.58 4.65
CA GLY A 100 10.30 2.17 4.52
C GLY A 100 10.87 1.60 5.80
N PRO A 101 11.03 0.28 5.86
CA PRO A 101 11.42 -0.43 7.07
C PRO A 101 12.80 0.04 7.52
N ALA A 102 12.93 0.33 8.82
CA ALA A 102 14.21 0.62 9.43
C ALA A 102 15.08 -0.66 9.53
N LEU A 103 16.41 -0.52 9.44
CA LEU A 103 17.35 -1.65 9.59
C LEU A 103 17.17 -2.42 10.91
N ARG A 104 16.66 -1.78 11.96
CA ARG A 104 16.42 -2.42 13.26
C ARG A 104 15.25 -3.42 13.25
N ASN A 105 14.39 -3.41 12.23
CA ASN A 105 13.26 -4.33 12.11
C ASN A 105 13.69 -5.80 12.05
N PHE A 106 14.81 -6.11 11.40
CA PHE A 106 15.23 -7.49 11.15
C PHE A 106 15.56 -8.31 12.40
N ARG A 107 15.68 -7.67 13.57
CA ARG A 107 15.95 -8.35 14.85
C ARG A 107 14.70 -8.64 15.66
N ARG A 108 13.53 -8.11 15.28
CA ARG A 108 12.29 -8.29 16.05
C ARG A 108 11.41 -9.36 15.39
N ARG A 109 10.83 -10.24 16.21
CA ARG A 109 9.67 -11.04 15.78
C ARG A 109 8.53 -10.05 15.58
N HIS A 110 8.25 -9.70 14.33
CA HIS A 110 7.21 -8.76 13.98
C HIS A 110 5.87 -9.24 14.53
N LYS A 111 5.16 -8.34 15.21
CA LYS A 111 3.76 -8.56 15.56
C LYS A 111 2.89 -7.81 14.55
N TYR A 112 1.70 -8.37 14.34
CA TYR A 112 0.61 -7.77 13.62
C TYR A 112 0.28 -6.39 14.20
N SER A 113 0.33 -5.32 13.38
CA SER A 113 -0.34 -4.05 13.69
C SER A 113 -1.48 -3.87 12.68
N PRO A 114 -2.75 -4.07 13.07
CA PRO A 114 -3.88 -3.83 12.20
C PRO A 114 -3.97 -2.35 11.79
N GLY A 115 -3.68 -1.44 12.73
CA GLY A 115 -4.14 -0.05 12.64
C GLY A 115 -3.56 0.75 11.49
N PHE A 116 -2.30 0.52 11.09
CA PHE A 116 -1.53 1.53 10.35
C PHE A 116 -2.21 2.11 9.10
N VAL A 117 -2.61 1.29 8.12
CA VAL A 117 -3.26 1.82 6.90
C VAL A 117 -4.57 2.51 7.25
N ARG A 118 -5.35 1.95 8.18
CA ARG A 118 -6.62 2.51 8.63
C ARG A 118 -6.43 3.87 9.28
N THR A 119 -5.59 3.95 10.31
CA THR A 119 -5.26 5.20 11.00
C THR A 119 -4.75 6.23 10.00
N LEU A 120 -3.85 5.81 9.09
CA LEU A 120 -3.29 6.70 8.09
C LEU A 120 -4.35 7.23 7.13
N THR A 121 -5.16 6.37 6.50
CA THR A 121 -6.16 6.80 5.51
C THR A 121 -7.33 7.53 6.16
N GLY A 122 -7.79 7.09 7.32
CA GLY A 122 -8.84 7.75 8.09
C GLY A 122 -8.40 9.12 8.59
N GLY A 123 -7.19 9.21 9.14
CA GLY A 123 -6.60 10.49 9.56
C GLY A 123 -6.37 11.44 8.40
N LEU A 124 -5.84 10.96 7.25
CA LEU A 124 -5.65 11.80 6.07
C LEU A 124 -6.98 12.30 5.50
N SER A 125 -8.03 11.46 5.53
CA SER A 125 -9.38 11.84 5.09
C SER A 125 -10.04 12.87 6.00
N SER A 126 -9.57 13.03 7.25
CA SER A 126 -10.05 14.10 8.14
C SER A 126 -9.50 15.49 7.79
N VAL A 127 -8.45 15.55 6.96
CA VAL A 127 -7.89 16.80 6.47
C VAL A 127 -8.72 17.28 5.28
N ARG A 128 -9.55 18.30 5.51
CA ARG A 128 -10.43 18.86 4.49
C ARG A 128 -9.63 19.34 3.27
N ASP A 129 -10.19 19.11 2.08
CA ASP A 129 -9.64 19.53 0.78
C ASP A 129 -8.26 18.92 0.43
N LEU A 130 -7.81 17.92 1.20
CA LEU A 130 -6.60 17.16 0.90
C LEU A 130 -6.89 16.06 -0.11
N ARG A 131 -6.08 16.01 -1.17
CA ARG A 131 -6.02 14.87 -2.08
C ARG A 131 -4.73 14.11 -1.85
N TYR A 132 -4.84 12.79 -1.76
CA TYR A 132 -3.67 11.96 -1.47
C TYR A 132 -3.67 10.63 -2.22
N ALA A 133 -2.47 10.08 -2.40
CA ALA A 133 -2.28 8.70 -2.83
C ALA A 133 -1.28 8.01 -1.90
N VAL A 134 -1.63 6.83 -1.40
CA VAL A 134 -0.78 5.95 -0.61
C VAL A 134 -0.47 4.72 -1.44
N GLU A 135 0.79 4.55 -1.84
CA GLU A 135 1.26 3.44 -2.67
C GLU A 135 2.23 2.57 -1.87
N VAL A 136 1.84 1.32 -1.63
CA VAL A 136 2.71 0.31 -1.03
C VAL A 136 3.40 -0.46 -2.14
N VAL A 137 4.69 -0.20 -2.33
CA VAL A 137 5.54 -0.86 -3.33
C VAL A 137 6.24 -2.05 -2.69
N ILE A 138 6.03 -3.24 -3.24
CA ILE A 138 6.72 -4.49 -2.88
C ILE A 138 7.68 -4.83 -4.01
N GLU A 139 8.95 -5.06 -3.67
CA GLU A 139 9.98 -5.38 -4.65
C GLU A 139 10.75 -6.66 -4.27
N SER A 140 11.12 -7.44 -5.29
CA SER A 140 12.04 -8.58 -5.16
C SER A 140 13.28 -8.34 -6.04
N SER A 141 14.48 -8.71 -5.55
CA SER A 141 15.74 -8.49 -6.27
C SER A 141 16.56 -9.77 -6.48
N ASN A 142 17.54 -9.73 -7.39
CA ASN A 142 18.44 -10.84 -7.70
C ASN A 142 19.49 -11.20 -6.60
N ARG A 143 19.49 -10.51 -5.45
CA ARG A 143 20.65 -10.54 -4.52
C ARG A 143 20.74 -11.74 -3.57
N LEU A 144 19.74 -12.63 -3.50
CA LEU A 144 19.75 -13.78 -2.59
C LEU A 144 19.31 -15.07 -3.29
N SER A 145 19.90 -16.19 -2.85
CA SER A 145 19.67 -17.56 -3.33
C SER A 145 18.18 -17.86 -3.55
N ALA A 146 17.85 -18.47 -4.69
CA ALA A 146 16.52 -18.79 -5.18
C ALA A 146 15.63 -19.64 -4.25
N ARG A 147 16.17 -20.15 -3.13
CA ARG A 147 15.44 -21.04 -2.20
C ARG A 147 14.52 -20.34 -1.21
N ARG A 148 14.59 -19.01 -1.01
CA ARG A 148 13.66 -18.28 -0.14
C ARG A 148 13.21 -16.98 -0.78
N ARG A 149 11.88 -16.80 -0.93
CA ARG A 149 11.27 -15.58 -1.48
C ARG A 149 11.42 -14.43 -0.48
N HIS A 150 12.50 -13.68 -0.61
CA HIS A 150 12.71 -12.46 0.16
C HIS A 150 12.20 -11.25 -0.61
N TYR A 151 11.82 -10.20 0.11
CA TYR A 151 11.32 -8.97 -0.48
C TYR A 151 11.79 -7.74 0.31
N GLY A 152 11.58 -6.56 -0.28
CA GLY A 152 11.54 -5.29 0.44
C GLY A 152 10.21 -4.59 0.14
N PHE A 153 9.79 -3.68 1.01
CA PHE A 153 8.66 -2.80 0.71
C PHE A 153 8.93 -1.35 1.12
N SER A 154 8.27 -0.41 0.45
CA SER A 154 8.19 1.00 0.85
C SER A 154 6.75 1.48 0.69
N ILE A 155 6.40 2.55 1.40
CA ILE A 155 5.12 3.24 1.26
C ILE A 155 5.43 4.64 0.76
N ARG A 156 4.93 4.97 -0.42
CA ARG A 156 5.00 6.31 -0.98
C ARG A 156 3.68 7.01 -0.70
N ILE A 157 3.75 8.20 -0.12
CA ILE A 157 2.59 9.04 0.14
C ILE A 157 2.75 10.30 -0.70
N THR A 158 1.85 10.48 -1.66
CA THR A 158 1.76 11.67 -2.49
C THR A 158 0.66 12.56 -1.93
N LEU A 159 0.96 13.83 -1.70
CA LEU A 159 0.01 14.85 -1.29
C LEU A 159 -0.16 15.87 -2.42
N SER A 160 -1.41 16.30 -2.62
CA SER A 160 -1.83 17.24 -3.64
C SER A 160 -3.02 18.06 -3.12
N GLY A 161 -3.38 19.15 -3.81
CA GLY A 161 -4.36 20.13 -3.33
C GLY A 161 -3.70 21.37 -2.74
N ASP A 162 -4.36 22.03 -1.79
CA ASP A 162 -3.85 23.26 -1.17
C ASP A 162 -2.63 22.97 -0.26
N PRO A 163 -1.46 23.59 -0.48
CA PRO A 163 -0.29 23.42 0.37
C PRO A 163 -0.51 23.66 1.87
N VAL A 164 -1.50 24.47 2.25
CA VAL A 164 -1.86 24.71 3.66
C VAL A 164 -2.30 23.42 4.36
N THR A 165 -2.82 22.44 3.62
CA THR A 165 -3.27 21.15 4.16
C THR A 165 -2.12 20.17 4.44
N PHE A 166 -0.89 20.45 3.98
CA PHE A 166 0.20 19.47 4.02
C PHE A 166 0.81 19.30 5.41
N ASP A 167 0.92 20.36 6.20
CA ASP A 167 1.46 20.27 7.55
C ASP A 167 0.54 19.46 8.49
N PRO A 168 -0.79 19.68 8.48
CA PRO A 168 -1.75 18.76 9.14
C PRO A 168 -1.62 17.31 8.65
N ALA A 169 -1.53 17.10 7.34
CA ALA A 169 -1.38 15.75 6.77
C ALA A 169 -0.09 15.07 7.26
N ILE A 170 1.02 15.80 7.36
CA ILE A 170 2.29 15.28 7.87
C ILE A 170 2.22 14.95 9.36
N ALA A 171 1.48 15.73 10.15
CA ALA A 171 1.23 15.43 11.55
C ALA A 171 0.52 14.07 11.70
N VAL A 172 -0.55 13.85 10.93
CA VAL A 172 -1.28 12.57 10.86
C VAL A 172 -0.35 11.41 10.49
N ILE A 173 0.50 11.60 9.47
CA ILE A 173 1.46 10.58 9.04
C ILE A 173 2.42 10.22 10.17
N ARG A 174 2.94 11.21 10.90
CA ARG A 174 3.86 11.01 12.02
C ARG A 174 3.19 10.27 13.17
N GLU A 175 1.96 10.64 13.50
CA GLU A 175 1.14 9.98 14.53
C GLU A 175 0.87 8.52 14.17
N SER A 176 0.44 8.24 12.94
CA SER A 176 0.21 6.86 12.45
C SER A 176 1.47 5.99 12.53
N ILE A 177 2.64 6.55 12.23
CA ILE A 177 3.93 5.83 12.36
C ILE A 177 4.25 5.54 13.83
N TRP A 178 3.94 6.49 14.72
CA TRP A 178 4.18 6.36 16.14
C TRP A 178 3.28 5.28 16.76
N GLU A 179 1.98 5.29 16.49
CA GLU A 179 1.03 4.26 16.95
C GLU A 179 1.45 2.85 16.50
N MET A 180 1.78 2.68 15.22
CA MET A 180 2.23 1.37 14.72
C MET A 180 3.49 0.86 15.42
N ARG A 181 4.36 1.78 15.88
CA ARG A 181 5.55 1.41 16.67
C ARG A 181 5.16 0.92 18.05
N GLU A 182 4.14 1.50 18.68
CA GLU A 182 3.61 1.06 19.98
C GLU A 182 2.98 -0.35 19.87
N ASP A 183 2.25 -0.59 18.78
CA ASP A 183 1.63 -1.88 18.44
C ASP A 183 2.61 -3.01 18.08
N LYS A 184 3.92 -2.76 18.15
CA LYS A 184 4.99 -3.70 17.76
C LYS A 184 4.96 -4.06 16.26
N GLY A 185 4.37 -3.19 15.43
CA GLY A 185 4.46 -3.25 13.98
C GLY A 185 5.87 -2.96 13.44
N PRO A 186 6.07 -2.95 12.11
CA PRO A 186 7.36 -2.60 11.52
C PRO A 186 7.72 -1.14 11.85
N ILE A 187 8.94 -0.92 12.36
CA ILE A 187 9.48 0.43 12.55
C ILE A 187 9.72 1.04 11.17
N LEU A 188 8.93 2.04 10.79
CA LEU A 188 9.12 2.78 9.53
C LEU A 188 9.98 4.02 9.76
N ARG A 189 10.75 4.39 8.74
CA ARG A 189 11.48 5.66 8.69
C ARG A 189 10.89 6.53 7.60
N LEU A 190 10.39 7.71 7.99
CA LEU A 190 9.94 8.75 7.07
C LEU A 190 11.14 9.47 6.45
N THR A 191 11.09 9.71 5.14
CA THR A 191 12.01 10.56 4.41
C THR A 191 11.24 11.41 3.41
N GLU A 192 11.66 12.66 3.23
CA GLU A 192 11.12 13.56 2.20
C GLU A 192 11.98 13.57 0.93
N ARG A 193 13.03 12.75 0.90
CA ARG A 193 13.97 12.68 -0.23
C ARG A 193 13.33 11.98 -1.44
N ARG A 194 13.49 12.57 -2.63
CA ARG A 194 13.20 11.92 -3.94
C ARG A 194 13.83 10.52 -4.07
N ARG A 195 14.97 10.30 -3.43
CA ARG A 195 15.73 9.04 -3.47
C ARG A 195 15.68 8.33 -2.13
N PHE A 196 14.83 7.31 -2.02
CA PHE A 196 14.82 6.38 -0.89
C PHE A 196 15.49 5.06 -1.30
N ARG A 197 16.52 4.65 -0.55
CA ARG A 197 17.17 3.35 -0.76
C ARG A 197 16.32 2.27 -0.10
N LEU A 198 15.55 1.56 -0.91
CA LEU A 198 14.80 0.42 -0.44
C LEU A 198 15.74 -0.70 0.01
N LEU A 199 15.48 -1.23 1.20
CA LEU A 199 16.14 -2.40 1.75
C LEU A 199 15.60 -3.68 1.09
N ARG A 200 16.09 -3.97 -0.11
CA ARG A 200 15.65 -5.12 -0.90
C ARG A 200 16.04 -6.45 -0.26
N ASN A 201 15.10 -7.40 -0.31
CA ASN A 201 15.29 -8.80 0.08
C ASN A 201 15.72 -9.03 1.54
N LEU A 202 15.44 -8.09 2.44
CA LEU A 202 15.75 -8.28 3.86
C LEU A 202 14.56 -8.87 4.64
N LEU A 203 13.35 -8.78 4.10
CA LEU A 203 12.14 -9.34 4.70
C LEU A 203 11.87 -10.74 4.15
N LYS A 204 11.35 -11.61 5.01
CA LYS A 204 11.20 -13.05 4.73
C LYS A 204 9.78 -13.59 4.91
N ASP A 205 8.97 -12.93 5.73
CA ASP A 205 7.63 -13.39 6.08
C ASP A 205 6.60 -12.44 5.45
N PRO A 206 5.96 -12.82 4.33
CA PRO A 206 4.98 -11.99 3.66
C PRO A 206 3.78 -11.62 4.54
N PHE A 207 3.52 -12.38 5.62
CA PHE A 207 2.47 -12.03 6.57
C PHE A 207 2.69 -10.63 7.16
N GLN A 208 3.93 -10.14 7.26
CA GLN A 208 4.24 -8.80 7.75
C GLN A 208 3.63 -7.67 6.90
N LEU A 209 3.25 -7.97 5.66
CA LEU A 209 2.55 -7.01 4.79
C LEU A 209 1.12 -6.74 5.26
N CYS A 210 0.54 -7.54 6.17
CA CYS A 210 -0.83 -7.33 6.66
C CYS A 210 -1.07 -5.97 7.29
N SER A 211 -0.02 -5.32 7.82
CA SER A 211 -0.10 -3.98 8.40
C SER A 211 -0.16 -2.87 7.35
N VAL A 212 0.18 -3.16 6.09
CA VAL A 212 0.34 -2.16 5.01
C VAL A 212 -0.45 -2.50 3.74
N VAL A 213 -0.78 -3.76 3.51
CA VAL A 213 -1.59 -4.26 2.40
C VAL A 213 -2.80 -4.97 3.01
N ARG A 214 -3.74 -4.18 3.53
CA ARG A 214 -5.09 -4.60 3.90
C ARG A 214 -6.06 -3.47 3.59
N ILE A 215 -7.32 -3.80 3.39
CA ILE A 215 -8.35 -2.77 3.30
C ILE A 215 -8.82 -2.50 4.74
N PRO A 216 -8.82 -1.24 5.19
CA PRO A 216 -9.31 -0.91 6.52
C PRO A 216 -10.80 -1.27 6.65
N GLU A 217 -11.16 -1.95 7.73
CA GLU A 217 -12.56 -2.16 8.12
C GLU A 217 -13.13 -0.79 8.52
N GLU A 218 -13.90 -0.13 7.64
CA GLU A 218 -14.60 1.12 7.96
C GLU A 218 -16.03 1.12 7.43
N GLU A 219 -16.95 1.61 8.28
CA GLU A 219 -18.39 1.80 8.05
C GLU A 219 -18.73 2.76 6.90
N ASN A 220 -17.74 3.43 6.30
CA ASN A 220 -17.92 4.52 5.33
C ASN A 220 -17.14 4.33 4.02
N LEU A 221 -17.05 3.11 3.50
CA LEU A 221 -16.79 2.99 2.07
C LEU A 221 -18.01 3.46 1.31
N LEU A 222 -17.92 4.68 0.77
CA LEU A 222 -18.76 5.11 -0.34
C LEU A 222 -18.44 4.19 -1.52
N ILE A 223 -19.18 3.08 -1.61
CA ILE A 223 -19.23 2.24 -2.80
C ILE A 223 -19.83 3.11 -3.90
N SER A 224 -18.98 3.64 -4.77
CA SER A 224 -19.39 4.12 -6.07
C SER A 224 -19.78 2.90 -6.92
N GLY A 225 -21.01 2.44 -6.75
CA GLY A 225 -21.68 1.63 -7.76
C GLY A 225 -22.10 2.54 -8.93
N PRO A 226 -22.23 2.02 -10.16
CA PRO A 226 -22.88 2.77 -11.21
C PRO A 226 -24.28 3.12 -10.70
N THR A 227 -24.61 4.41 -10.66
CA THR A 227 -25.97 4.90 -10.51
C THR A 227 -26.78 4.36 -11.69
N GLY A 228 -27.34 3.16 -11.51
CA GLY A 228 -28.38 2.62 -12.35
C GLY A 228 -29.57 3.56 -12.22
N GLN A 229 -29.87 4.25 -13.32
CA GLN A 229 -31.10 5.00 -13.53
C GLN A 229 -32.29 4.10 -13.18
N ALA A 230 -33.19 4.63 -12.37
CA ALA A 230 -34.59 4.21 -12.26
C ALA A 230 -35.45 5.47 -12.32
#